data_AF-A0A380NYD7-F1
#
_entry.id   AF-A0A380NYD7-F1
#
_cell.length_a   1.000
_cell.length_b   1.000
_cell.length_c   1.000
_cell.angle_alpha   90.00
_cell.angle_beta   90.00
_cell.angle_gamma   90.00
#
_symmetry.space_group_name_H-M   'P 1'
#
loop_
_entity.id
_entity.type
_entity.pdbx_description
1 polymer ?
#
loop_
_entity_poly.entity_id
_entity_poly.type
_entity_poly.pdbx_seq_one_letter_code
_entity_poly.pdbx_strand_id
1 'polypeptide(L)'
;MALKYFEFYRGNLAAGFETIAGKRMNDHAFIVTRHNDDHLPQLDIADDSVDFSRKRQQIIQHDFKLHRFENDWQDVGFQWDNIERRLSELTADWQAEYRQIKAGPTDEWGLRTFDEATQVEQQFVGANAYPDNFTTL
;
A
#
# COMPACT_ATOMS: atom_id res chain seq x y z
N MET A 1 -12.21 2.23 11.55
CA MET A 1 -10.81 2.69 11.51
C MET A 1 -10.87 4.20 11.26
N ALA A 2 -9.76 4.91 11.25
CA ALA A 2 -9.61 6.21 10.60
C ALA A 2 -8.33 6.11 9.77
N LEU A 3 -8.41 5.43 8.64
CA LEU A 3 -7.22 4.99 7.90
C LEU A 3 -6.51 6.22 7.33
N LYS A 4 -5.27 6.43 7.76
CA LYS A 4 -4.39 7.47 7.21
C LYS A 4 -3.67 6.98 5.99
N TYR A 5 -3.05 5.80 6.09
CA TYR A 5 -2.37 5.18 4.98
C TYR A 5 -2.35 3.66 5.13
N PHE A 6 -2.15 2.99 4.00
CA PHE A 6 -1.79 1.59 3.96
C PHE A 6 -0.70 1.35 2.90
N GLU A 7 0.03 0.27 3.06
CA GLU A 7 1.01 -0.23 2.11
C GLU A 7 0.91 -1.74 2.05
N PHE A 8 0.57 -2.25 0.87
CA PHE A 8 0.58 -3.67 0.58
C PHE A 8 1.73 -3.98 -0.37
N TYR A 9 2.49 -5.04 -0.10
CA TYR A 9 3.49 -5.56 -1.04
C TYR A 9 3.30 -7.06 -1.25
N ARG A 10 3.71 -7.53 -2.42
CA ARG A 10 3.81 -8.95 -2.73
C ARG A 10 4.91 -9.22 -3.76
N GLY A 11 5.60 -10.34 -3.61
CA GLY A 11 6.61 -10.77 -4.56
C GLY A 11 7.69 -11.61 -3.91
N ASN A 12 8.89 -11.55 -4.45
CA ASN A 12 10.03 -12.28 -3.91
C ASN A 12 11.36 -11.64 -4.31
N LEU A 13 12.44 -12.04 -3.63
CA LEU A 13 13.78 -11.50 -3.89
C LEU A 13 14.31 -11.73 -5.31
N ALA A 14 13.81 -12.74 -6.04
CA ALA A 14 14.27 -13.05 -7.39
C ALA A 14 13.53 -12.24 -8.48
N ALA A 15 12.24 -11.98 -8.29
CA ALA A 15 11.37 -11.29 -9.24
C ALA A 15 11.07 -9.83 -8.86
N GLY A 16 11.49 -9.40 -7.67
CA GLY A 16 11.11 -8.10 -7.10
C GLY A 16 9.74 -8.15 -6.43
N PHE A 17 9.36 -6.99 -5.88
CA PHE A 17 8.11 -6.78 -5.16
C PHE A 17 7.26 -5.74 -5.85
N GLU A 18 6.00 -6.08 -6.07
CA GLU A 18 4.96 -5.11 -6.38
C GLU A 18 4.50 -4.44 -5.09
N THR A 19 4.10 -3.18 -5.17
CA THR A 19 3.62 -2.42 -4.03
C THR A 19 2.41 -1.59 -4.42
N ILE A 20 1.38 -1.60 -3.59
CA ILE A 20 0.21 -0.73 -3.69
C ILE A 20 0.12 0.02 -2.36
N ALA A 21 0.22 1.34 -2.41
CA ALA A 21 0.13 2.18 -1.22
C ALA A 21 -0.98 3.20 -1.40
N GLY A 22 -1.76 3.44 -0.36
CA GLY A 22 -2.81 4.46 -0.35
C GLY A 22 -2.64 5.42 0.81
N LYS A 23 -2.99 6.69 0.62
CA LYS A 23 -2.93 7.71 1.66
C LYS A 23 -4.11 8.67 1.58
N ARG A 24 -4.68 8.97 2.74
CA ARG A 24 -5.66 10.04 2.96
C ARG A 24 -4.93 11.30 3.40
N MET A 25 -5.27 12.39 2.73
CA MET A 25 -4.92 13.75 3.12
C MET A 25 -6.19 14.48 3.55
N ASN A 26 -6.04 15.70 4.07
CA ASN A 26 -7.17 16.48 4.60
C ASN A 26 -8.30 16.70 3.57
N ASP A 27 -7.97 16.83 2.27
CA ASP A 27 -8.93 17.19 1.22
C ASP A 27 -9.00 16.20 0.04
N HIS A 28 -8.21 15.13 0.05
CA HIS A 28 -8.18 14.13 -1.02
C HIS A 28 -7.58 12.81 -0.52
N ALA A 29 -7.65 11.77 -1.35
CA ALA A 29 -6.93 10.52 -1.11
C ALA A 29 -6.43 9.97 -2.44
N PHE A 30 -5.32 9.24 -2.40
CA PHE A 30 -4.71 8.65 -3.58
C PHE A 30 -4.23 7.23 -3.30
N ILE A 31 -4.10 6.46 -4.37
CA ILE A 31 -3.34 5.21 -4.41
C ILE A 31 -2.20 5.38 -5.39
N VAL A 32 -1.03 4.86 -5.05
CA VAL A 32 0.12 4.73 -5.94
C VAL A 32 0.50 3.26 -6.04
N THR A 33 0.76 2.81 -7.26
CA THR A 33 1.20 1.44 -7.56
C THR A 33 2.64 1.49 -8.05
N ARG A 34 3.40 0.46 -7.70
CA ARG A 34 4.73 0.22 -8.22
C ARG A 34 4.80 -1.24 -8.63
N HIS A 35 5.02 -1.51 -9.90
CA HIS A 35 5.24 -2.86 -10.38
C HIS A 35 6.65 -3.33 -10.06
N ASN A 36 6.88 -4.63 -10.16
CA ASN A 36 8.16 -5.24 -9.81
C ASN A 36 9.25 -5.02 -10.88
N ASP A 37 8.85 -4.78 -12.14
CA ASP A 37 9.71 -4.44 -13.27
C ASP A 37 10.01 -2.94 -13.37
N ASP A 38 9.20 -2.11 -12.72
CA ASP A 38 9.40 -0.68 -12.65
C ASP A 38 10.71 -0.34 -11.94
N HIS A 39 11.58 0.44 -12.61
CA HIS A 39 12.78 1.05 -12.01
C HIS A 39 12.43 2.21 -11.05
N LEU A 40 11.22 2.19 -10.50
CA LEU A 40 10.73 3.17 -9.55
C LEU A 40 11.37 2.92 -8.18
N PRO A 41 11.83 4.00 -7.51
CA PRO A 41 12.38 3.89 -6.16
C PRO A 41 11.30 3.39 -5.19
N GLN A 42 11.71 2.91 -4.02
CA GLN A 42 10.76 2.71 -2.94
C GLN A 42 10.25 4.08 -2.45
N LEU A 43 8.94 4.18 -2.25
CA LEU A 43 8.28 5.36 -1.75
C LEU A 43 7.83 5.10 -0.30
N ASP A 44 8.24 5.95 0.63
CA ASP A 44 7.72 5.87 2.00
C ASP A 44 6.38 6.61 2.07
N ILE A 45 5.27 5.87 2.07
CA ILE A 45 3.93 6.46 2.10
C ILE A 45 3.66 7.29 3.37
N ALA A 46 4.40 7.02 4.46
CA ALA A 46 4.30 7.78 5.70
C ALA A 46 4.93 9.18 5.61
N ASP A 47 5.83 9.43 4.64
CA ASP A 47 6.45 10.74 4.43
C ASP A 47 5.37 11.77 3.99
N ASP A 48 5.20 12.84 4.76
CA ASP A 48 4.21 13.90 4.48
C ASP A 48 4.46 14.64 3.16
N SER A 49 5.68 14.58 2.61
CA SER A 49 5.98 15.11 1.28
C SER A 49 5.38 14.27 0.15
N VAL A 50 4.98 13.03 0.44
CA VAL A 50 4.26 12.15 -0.49
C VAL A 50 2.78 12.52 -0.49
N ASP A 51 2.40 13.28 -1.52
CA ASP A 51 1.04 13.77 -1.77
C ASP A 51 0.85 13.85 -3.28
N PHE A 52 0.00 12.94 -3.79
CA PHE A 52 -0.45 12.96 -5.17
C PHE A 52 -1.87 13.50 -5.25
N SER A 53 -2.02 14.62 -5.93
CA SER A 53 -3.32 15.22 -6.21
C SER A 53 -3.28 16.00 -7.51
N ARG A 54 -4.44 16.07 -8.19
CA ARG A 54 -4.56 16.82 -9.45
C ARG A 54 -4.26 18.31 -9.27
N LYS A 55 -4.52 18.85 -8.08
CA LYS A 55 -4.19 20.23 -7.69
C LYS A 55 -2.68 20.48 -7.64
N ARG A 56 -1.88 19.44 -7.42
CA ARG A 56 -0.41 19.50 -7.28
C ARG A 56 0.33 19.02 -8.52
N GLN A 57 -0.33 18.85 -9.66
CA GLN A 57 0.29 18.29 -10.88
C GLN A 57 1.62 18.97 -11.26
N GLN A 58 1.68 20.31 -11.20
CA GLN A 58 2.91 21.05 -11.50
C GLN A 58 4.04 20.74 -10.52
N ILE A 59 3.73 20.52 -9.24
CA ILE A 59 4.73 20.15 -8.22
C ILE A 59 5.21 18.74 -8.50
N ILE A 60 4.30 17.80 -8.74
CA ILE A 60 4.62 16.38 -9.03
C ILE A 60 5.60 16.29 -10.20
N GLN A 61 5.36 17.02 -11.29
CA GLN A 61 6.21 16.99 -12.49
C GLN A 61 7.63 17.52 -12.30
N HIS A 62 7.88 18.34 -11.27
CA HIS A 62 9.19 18.94 -11.01
C HIS A 62 9.86 18.38 -9.75
N ASP A 63 9.17 17.54 -8.98
CA ASP A 63 9.68 16.93 -7.77
C ASP A 63 10.45 15.64 -8.08
N PHE A 64 11.72 15.57 -7.69
CA PHE A 64 12.59 14.44 -7.99
C PHE A 64 12.10 13.09 -7.40
N LYS A 65 11.33 13.12 -6.31
CA LYS A 65 10.71 11.91 -5.75
C LYS A 65 9.45 11.54 -6.52
N LEU A 66 8.53 12.49 -6.71
CA LEU A 66 7.16 12.22 -7.17
C LEU A 66 7.02 12.10 -8.70
N HIS A 67 7.83 12.82 -9.49
CA HIS A 67 7.69 12.84 -10.95
C HIS A 67 7.76 11.46 -11.59
N ARG A 68 8.55 10.55 -11.00
CA ARG A 68 8.71 9.19 -11.51
C ARG A 68 7.41 8.39 -11.46
N PHE A 69 6.50 8.72 -10.55
CA PHE A 69 5.22 8.06 -10.37
C PHE A 69 4.07 8.82 -11.05
N GLU A 70 4.33 9.81 -11.91
CA GLU A 70 3.28 10.72 -12.40
C GLU A 70 2.11 10.01 -13.09
N ASN A 71 2.35 8.80 -13.62
CA ASN A 71 1.36 7.98 -14.32
C ASN A 71 0.90 6.75 -13.49
N ASP A 72 1.46 6.54 -12.30
CA ASP A 72 1.29 5.32 -11.50
C ASP A 72 0.45 5.57 -10.24
N TRP A 73 -0.29 6.69 -10.21
CA TRP A 73 -1.19 7.03 -9.12
C TRP A 73 -2.60 7.33 -9.61
N GLN A 74 -3.56 7.15 -8.71
CA GLN A 74 -4.97 7.39 -8.95
C GLN A 74 -5.58 8.16 -7.77
N ASP A 75 -6.41 9.15 -8.10
CA ASP A 75 -7.29 9.80 -7.13
C ASP A 75 -8.42 8.84 -6.74
N VAL A 76 -8.51 8.54 -5.44
CA VAL A 76 -9.54 7.65 -4.86
C VAL A 76 -10.33 8.34 -3.76
N GLY A 77 -10.37 9.68 -3.72
CA GLY A 77 -11.03 10.44 -2.66
C GLY A 77 -12.48 10.00 -2.42
N PHE A 78 -13.25 9.76 -3.49
CA PHE A 78 -14.63 9.28 -3.40
C PHE A 78 -14.78 7.81 -2.98
N GLN A 79 -13.72 7.01 -3.09
CA GLN A 79 -13.71 5.58 -2.79
C GLN A 79 -13.07 5.28 -1.44
N TRP A 80 -12.38 6.26 -0.83
CA TRP A 80 -11.54 6.04 0.35
C TRP A 80 -12.28 5.39 1.51
N ASP A 81 -13.45 5.93 1.88
CA ASP A 81 -14.21 5.39 3.01
C ASP A 81 -14.66 3.93 2.74
N ASN A 82 -14.88 3.56 1.47
CA ASN A 82 -15.18 2.18 1.09
C ASN A 82 -13.93 1.28 1.13
N ILE A 83 -12.78 1.79 0.69
CA ILE A 83 -11.48 1.09 0.79
C ILE A 83 -11.18 0.80 2.26
N GLU A 84 -11.29 1.81 3.12
CA GLU A 84 -11.08 1.69 4.56
C GLU A 84 -11.99 0.63 5.19
N ARG A 85 -13.30 0.72 4.91
CA ARG A 85 -14.27 -0.26 5.41
C ARG A 85 -13.90 -1.67 4.96
N ARG A 86 -13.59 -1.85 3.67
CA ARG A 86 -13.23 -3.15 3.11
C ARG A 86 -11.95 -3.70 3.70
N LEU A 87 -10.93 -2.86 3.89
CA LEU A 87 -9.67 -3.26 4.51
C LEU A 87 -9.90 -3.72 5.95
N SER A 88 -10.66 -2.96 6.73
CA SER A 88 -11.01 -3.32 8.10
C SER A 88 -11.80 -4.62 8.19
N GLU A 89 -12.72 -4.88 7.25
CA GLU A 89 -13.46 -6.14 7.15
C GLU A 89 -12.56 -7.32 6.78
N LEU A 90 -11.63 -7.11 5.85
CA LEU A 90 -10.71 -8.14 5.39
C LEU A 90 -9.73 -8.56 6.47
N THR A 91 -9.17 -7.60 7.20
CA THR A 91 -8.12 -7.84 8.18
C THR A 91 -8.62 -8.11 9.60
N ALA A 92 -9.95 -8.13 9.81
CA ALA A 92 -10.55 -8.29 11.14
C ALA A 92 -10.07 -9.56 11.87
N ASP A 93 -9.94 -10.66 11.13
CA ASP A 93 -9.56 -11.97 11.66
C ASP A 93 -8.13 -12.38 11.28
N TRP A 94 -7.34 -11.45 10.77
CA TRP A 94 -5.97 -11.76 10.35
C TRP A 94 -5.03 -11.92 11.55
N GLN A 95 -4.18 -12.94 11.49
CA GLN A 95 -3.02 -13.08 12.36
C GLN A 95 -1.86 -12.22 11.85
N ALA A 96 -1.01 -11.74 12.76
CA ALA A 96 0.13 -10.89 12.38
C ALA A 96 1.13 -11.58 11.43
N GLU A 97 1.31 -12.90 11.55
CA GLU A 97 2.27 -13.65 10.74
C GLU A 97 1.68 -14.95 10.17
N TYR A 98 1.94 -15.21 8.88
CA TYR A 98 1.60 -16.44 8.19
C TYR A 98 2.86 -17.06 7.58
N ARG A 99 3.25 -18.28 7.98
CA ARG A 99 4.44 -18.93 7.42
C ARG A 99 4.19 -20.38 7.06
N GLN A 100 4.61 -20.76 5.85
CA GLN A 100 4.64 -22.14 5.41
C GLN A 100 5.97 -22.46 4.73
N ILE A 101 6.57 -23.59 5.10
CA ILE A 101 7.78 -24.08 4.43
C ILE A 101 7.36 -24.82 3.16
N LYS A 102 7.86 -24.35 2.02
CA LYS A 102 7.61 -24.93 0.69
C LYS A 102 8.91 -24.93 -0.11
N ALA A 103 9.08 -25.94 -0.96
CA ALA A 103 10.20 -25.98 -1.89
C ALA A 103 9.99 -24.99 -3.05
N GLY A 104 11.06 -24.31 -3.47
CA GLY A 104 11.04 -23.32 -4.54
C GLY A 104 11.17 -21.88 -4.02
N PRO A 105 10.95 -20.87 -4.89
CA PRO A 105 10.97 -19.46 -4.49
C PRO A 105 9.91 -19.15 -3.43
N THR A 106 10.27 -18.37 -2.41
CA THR A 106 9.34 -17.88 -1.40
C THR A 106 8.46 -16.78 -1.99
N ASP A 107 7.14 -16.92 -1.97
CA ASP A 107 6.22 -15.81 -2.22
C ASP A 107 5.94 -15.10 -0.90
N GLU A 108 6.38 -13.85 -0.82
CA GLU A 108 6.29 -12.99 0.36
C GLU A 108 5.27 -11.88 0.14
N TRP A 109 4.55 -11.53 1.19
CA TRP A 109 3.62 -10.42 1.18
C TRP A 109 3.57 -9.73 2.53
N GLY A 110 3.11 -8.49 2.53
CA GLY A 110 2.81 -7.78 3.76
C GLY A 110 1.80 -6.67 3.54
N LEU A 111 1.08 -6.35 4.60
CA LEU A 111 0.16 -5.24 4.69
C LEU A 111 0.50 -4.43 5.94
N ARG A 112 0.80 -3.15 5.77
CA ARG A 112 0.95 -2.17 6.84
C ARG A 112 -0.19 -1.17 6.76
N THR A 113 -0.82 -0.83 7.89
CA THR A 113 -1.87 0.18 7.96
C THR A 113 -1.62 1.11 9.15
N PHE A 114 -1.97 2.38 9.01
CA PHE A 114 -1.91 3.35 10.10
C PHE A 114 -3.26 4.02 10.30
N ASP A 115 -3.78 3.94 11.52
CA ASP A 115 -5.02 4.58 11.95
C ASP A 115 -4.72 5.93 12.64
N GLU A 116 -5.23 7.02 12.08
CA GLU A 116 -4.99 8.37 12.60
C GLU A 116 -5.70 8.67 13.92
N ALA A 117 -6.87 8.08 14.16
CA ALA A 117 -7.63 8.35 15.38
C ALA A 117 -7.00 7.71 16.61
N THR A 118 -6.42 6.52 16.43
CA THR A 118 -5.80 5.72 17.49
C THR A 118 -4.28 5.84 17.52
N GLN A 119 -3.66 6.35 16.46
CA GLN A 119 -2.20 6.43 16.28
C GLN A 119 -1.54 5.04 16.34
N VAL A 120 -2.25 4.00 15.90
CA VAL A 120 -1.78 2.62 15.89
C VAL A 120 -1.39 2.21 14.49
N GLU A 121 -0.18 1.65 14.37
CA GLU A 121 0.25 0.91 13.20
C GLU A 121 -0.10 -0.58 13.39
N GLN A 122 -0.67 -1.19 12.36
CA GLN A 122 -0.88 -2.63 12.28
C GLN A 122 -0.07 -3.18 11.12
N GLN A 123 0.52 -4.35 11.33
CA GLN A 123 1.33 -5.03 10.33
C GLN A 123 0.94 -6.51 10.27
N PHE A 124 0.74 -6.98 9.04
CA PHE A 124 0.51 -8.38 8.71
C PHE A 124 1.54 -8.80 7.68
N VAL A 125 2.15 -9.97 7.85
CA VAL A 125 3.15 -10.49 6.91
C VAL A 125 2.91 -11.97 6.65
N GLY A 126 3.32 -12.42 5.46
CA GLY A 126 3.33 -13.84 5.17
C GLY A 126 4.36 -14.30 4.17
N ALA A 127 4.73 -15.58 4.28
CA ALA A 127 5.68 -16.27 3.42
C ALA A 127 5.12 -17.65 3.05
N ASN A 128 4.75 -17.81 1.78
CA ASN A 128 4.07 -18.98 1.20
C ASN A 128 2.75 -19.39 1.87
N ALA A 129 2.22 -18.55 2.76
CA ALA A 129 1.00 -18.78 3.52
C ALA A 129 0.17 -17.50 3.52
N TYR A 130 -1.16 -17.65 3.50
CA TYR A 130 -2.09 -16.56 3.28
C TYR A 130 -3.34 -16.77 4.14
N PRO A 131 -4.03 -15.69 4.55
CA PRO A 131 -5.37 -15.79 5.11
C PRO A 131 -6.37 -16.30 4.06
N ASP A 132 -7.48 -16.90 4.51
CA ASP A 132 -8.46 -17.53 3.62
C ASP A 132 -9.08 -16.55 2.59
N ASN A 133 -9.23 -15.27 2.96
CA ASN A 133 -9.78 -14.21 2.12
C ASN A 133 -8.73 -13.43 1.31
N PHE A 134 -7.47 -13.88 1.27
CA PHE A 134 -6.36 -13.15 0.65
C PHE A 134 -6.54 -12.88 -0.85
N THR A 135 -7.26 -13.76 -1.57
CA THR A 135 -7.53 -13.58 -3.02
C THR A 135 -8.54 -12.48 -3.33
N THR A 136 -9.13 -11.86 -2.31
CA THR A 136 -10.13 -10.80 -2.44
C THR A 136 -9.59 -9.39 -2.14
N LEU A 137 -8.26 -9.27 -2.00
CA LEU A 137 -7.51 -8.00 -1.95
C LEU A 137 -7.27 -7.41 -3.33
#